data_AF-A0A6A4F9D2-F1
#
_entry.id   AF-A0A6A4F9D2-F1
#
_cell.length_a   1.000
_cell.length_b   1.000
_cell.length_c   1.000
_cell.angle_alpha   90.00
_cell.angle_beta   90.00
_cell.angle_gamma   90.00
#
_symmetry.space_group_name_H-M   'P 1'
#
loop_
_entity.id
_entity.type
_entity.pdbx_description
1 polymer ?
#
loop_
_entity_poly.entity_id
_entity_poly.type
_entity_poly.pdbx_seq_one_letter_code
_entity_poly.pdbx_strand_id
1 'polypeptide(L)'
;MCIFLGLLIARTIAPNKENFAHHWKTTDEGAIPRGCFGQFMKLDRFGHISRNLHFSSNSNVQATRDRAWKLRPMIDALQATFQRNFVPPAVMAFDEAVLPSTSPFNKMRVFMKDKPHLWGTKLFMLCCSESAYCIRFEVYCRKRQNHVGSSPPDTKSGPAAVVRNLRQVFGVNGPSQFRLVVTDRFYTSVVLSMQLLTMRFYSVGAAMTNKKGLCKAILPKKKKNGRKESSKRPNLIAKGAFDMAELIQVPRIKFTRWWDNQGVFVLAAGGSASLDRIVRRDPASGEQVEVMCPRFVKDYQTFMGGVDVHDQLRLQRYSLQLARRYKKYYKSLFLGLMDLAIVNAFIIYNARRAADGKSKVSHVSFMKQLHLKLCQL
;
A
#
# COMPACT_ATOMS: atom_id res chain seq x y z
N MET A 1 -4.98 27.79 -6.68
CA MET A 1 -4.62 26.36 -6.88
C MET A 1 -5.72 25.42 -6.42
N CYS A 2 -6.42 25.75 -5.33
CA CYS A 2 -7.55 24.98 -4.80
C CYS A 2 -8.60 24.67 -5.87
N ILE A 3 -9.13 25.69 -6.57
CA ILE A 3 -10.10 25.50 -7.67
C ILE A 3 -9.59 24.51 -8.73
N PHE A 4 -8.32 24.60 -9.15
CA PHE A 4 -7.76 23.67 -10.13
C PHE A 4 -7.81 22.20 -9.65
N LEU A 5 -7.49 21.94 -8.39
CA LEU A 5 -7.59 20.61 -7.78
C LEU A 5 -9.06 20.19 -7.60
N GLY A 6 -9.94 21.11 -7.20
CA GLY A 6 -11.38 20.88 -7.10
C GLY A 6 -11.97 20.42 -8.43
N LEU A 7 -11.60 21.07 -9.54
CA LEU A 7 -12.02 20.66 -10.89
C LEU A 7 -11.46 19.29 -11.31
N LEU A 8 -10.24 18.93 -10.88
CA LEU A 8 -9.71 17.59 -11.11
C LEU A 8 -10.49 16.52 -10.35
N ILE A 9 -10.92 16.80 -9.11
CA ILE A 9 -11.78 15.90 -8.33
C ILE A 9 -13.19 15.81 -8.94
N ALA A 10 -13.76 16.94 -9.37
CA ALA A 10 -15.04 16.94 -10.07
C ALA A 10 -14.99 16.05 -11.33
N ARG A 11 -13.88 16.08 -12.08
CA ARG A 11 -13.66 15.22 -13.25
C ARG A 11 -13.67 13.73 -12.91
N THR A 12 -13.24 13.33 -11.70
CA THR A 12 -13.29 11.91 -11.31
C THR A 12 -14.70 11.47 -10.97
N ILE A 13 -15.52 12.36 -10.42
CA ILE A 13 -16.92 12.09 -10.06
C ILE A 13 -17.81 12.04 -11.31
N ALA A 14 -17.64 13.01 -12.21
CA ALA A 14 -18.40 13.15 -13.45
C ALA A 14 -17.44 13.10 -14.65
N PRO A 15 -17.10 11.90 -15.17
CA PRO A 15 -16.12 11.79 -16.24
C PRO A 15 -16.70 12.20 -17.60
N ASN A 16 -15.96 13.02 -18.35
CA ASN A 16 -16.18 13.19 -19.80
C ASN A 16 -15.14 12.36 -20.56
N LYS A 17 -15.60 11.30 -21.23
CA LYS A 17 -14.72 10.28 -21.85
C LYS A 17 -14.09 10.73 -23.16
N GLU A 18 -14.71 11.67 -23.86
CA GLU A 18 -14.28 12.10 -25.18
C GLU A 18 -13.12 13.09 -25.09
N ASN A 19 -13.30 14.19 -24.37
CA ASN A 19 -12.27 15.21 -24.20
C ASN A 19 -12.39 15.90 -22.85
N PHE A 20 -11.25 16.14 -22.19
CA PHE A 20 -11.24 16.89 -20.94
C PHE A 20 -11.76 18.33 -21.10
N ALA A 21 -11.55 18.95 -22.27
CA ALA A 21 -12.05 20.29 -22.55
C ALA A 21 -13.59 20.38 -22.60
N HIS A 22 -14.29 19.25 -22.76
CA HIS A 22 -15.76 19.24 -22.83
C HIS A 22 -16.44 19.62 -21.51
N HIS A 23 -15.70 19.64 -20.41
CA HIS A 23 -16.17 20.24 -19.15
C HIS A 23 -16.41 21.77 -19.24
N TRP A 24 -15.98 22.41 -20.35
CA TRP A 24 -16.21 23.82 -20.68
C TRP A 24 -17.18 24.03 -21.85
N LYS A 25 -17.79 22.98 -22.42
CA LYS A 25 -18.82 23.15 -23.45
C LYS A 25 -19.99 23.97 -22.89
N THR A 26 -20.44 24.97 -23.64
CA THR A 26 -21.56 25.85 -23.25
C THR A 26 -22.91 25.30 -23.67
N THR A 27 -22.92 24.34 -24.60
CA THR A 27 -24.10 23.66 -25.13
C THR A 27 -24.22 22.25 -24.57
N ASP A 28 -25.45 21.79 -24.46
CA ASP A 28 -25.85 20.42 -24.20
C ASP A 28 -26.06 19.64 -25.52
N GLU A 29 -26.03 18.31 -25.43
CA GLU A 29 -26.25 17.39 -26.56
C GLU A 29 -27.23 16.29 -26.11
N GLY A 30 -28.53 16.54 -26.28
CA GLY A 30 -29.59 15.64 -25.80
C GLY A 30 -29.52 15.43 -24.28
N ALA A 31 -29.29 14.19 -23.84
CA ALA A 31 -29.13 13.86 -22.41
C ALA A 31 -27.72 14.15 -21.85
N ILE A 32 -26.79 14.67 -22.66
CA ILE A 32 -25.44 15.05 -22.21
C ILE A 32 -25.48 16.54 -21.80
N PRO A 33 -25.33 16.86 -20.50
CA PRO A 33 -25.42 18.23 -20.04
C PRO A 33 -24.21 19.06 -20.49
N ARG A 34 -24.43 20.37 -20.64
CA ARG A 34 -23.34 21.34 -20.84
C ARG A 34 -22.31 21.28 -19.68
N GLY A 35 -21.09 21.66 -19.97
CA GLY A 35 -20.01 21.74 -19.00
C GLY A 35 -20.20 22.89 -18.00
N CYS A 36 -19.85 22.66 -16.73
CA CYS A 36 -19.93 23.68 -15.68
C CYS A 36 -18.58 24.23 -15.22
N PHE A 37 -17.44 23.72 -15.72
CA PHE A 37 -16.13 24.12 -15.20
C PHE A 37 -15.80 25.59 -15.50
N GLY A 38 -16.38 26.13 -16.58
CA GLY A 38 -16.22 27.55 -16.95
C GLY A 38 -16.75 28.53 -15.91
N GLN A 39 -17.68 28.10 -15.04
CA GLN A 39 -18.19 28.90 -13.93
C GLN A 39 -17.15 29.11 -12.82
N PHE A 40 -16.17 28.20 -12.71
CA PHE A 40 -15.15 28.22 -11.65
C PHE A 40 -13.78 28.67 -12.17
N MET A 41 -13.41 28.30 -13.39
CA MET A 41 -12.12 28.65 -13.98
C MET A 41 -12.21 28.61 -15.51
N LYS A 42 -11.74 29.65 -16.21
CA LYS A 42 -11.64 29.64 -17.68
C LYS A 42 -10.74 28.50 -18.19
N LEU A 43 -11.07 27.90 -19.33
CA LEU A 43 -10.32 26.79 -19.92
C LEU A 43 -8.83 27.13 -20.11
N ASP A 44 -8.54 28.34 -20.62
CA ASP A 44 -7.17 28.79 -20.84
C ASP A 44 -6.37 28.91 -19.54
N ARG A 45 -7.01 29.40 -18.47
CA ARG A 45 -6.38 29.49 -17.15
C ARG A 45 -6.08 28.11 -16.60
N PHE A 46 -7.02 27.18 -16.72
CA PHE A 46 -6.81 25.78 -16.34
C PHE A 46 -5.66 25.17 -17.15
N GLY A 47 -5.65 25.38 -18.47
CA GLY A 47 -4.60 24.93 -19.37
C GLY A 47 -3.22 25.49 -19.01
N HIS A 48 -3.15 26.79 -18.71
CA HIS A 48 -1.93 27.48 -18.30
C HIS A 48 -1.35 26.89 -17.01
N ILE A 49 -2.17 26.71 -15.98
CA ILE A 49 -1.77 26.05 -14.72
C ILE A 49 -1.30 24.63 -14.99
N SER A 50 -2.11 23.85 -15.71
CA SER A 50 -1.86 22.45 -16.00
C SER A 50 -0.55 22.26 -16.78
N ARG A 51 -0.21 23.17 -17.69
CA ARG A 51 1.03 23.17 -18.47
C ARG A 51 2.25 23.56 -17.65
N ASN A 52 2.11 24.51 -16.73
CA ASN A 52 3.21 25.06 -15.93
C ASN A 52 3.41 24.39 -14.56
N LEU A 53 2.60 23.38 -14.21
CA LEU A 53 2.77 22.62 -12.96
C LEU A 53 4.20 22.07 -12.78
N HIS A 54 4.86 22.50 -11.71
CA HIS A 54 6.24 22.19 -11.37
C HIS A 54 6.42 22.28 -9.84
N PHE A 55 7.26 21.41 -9.26
CA PHE A 55 7.40 21.31 -7.81
C PHE A 55 8.82 21.54 -7.30
N SER A 56 9.82 21.44 -8.18
CA SER A 56 11.25 21.59 -7.82
C SER A 56 11.96 22.26 -8.97
N SER A 57 12.83 23.25 -8.72
CA SER A 57 13.62 23.92 -9.76
C SER A 57 14.49 22.94 -10.56
N ASN A 58 14.55 23.11 -11.90
CA ASN A 58 15.44 22.32 -12.75
C ASN A 58 16.92 22.56 -12.48
N SER A 59 17.28 23.70 -11.87
CA SER A 59 18.65 24.03 -11.48
C SER A 59 19.04 23.41 -10.13
N ASN A 60 18.17 22.63 -9.50
CA ASN A 60 18.46 21.99 -8.22
C ASN A 60 19.55 20.92 -8.37
N VAL A 61 20.58 20.99 -7.54
CA VAL A 61 21.71 20.04 -7.52
C VAL A 61 21.25 18.58 -7.38
N GLN A 62 20.13 18.33 -6.70
CA GLN A 62 19.53 17.00 -6.54
C GLN A 62 19.01 16.41 -7.85
N ALA A 63 18.84 17.21 -8.91
CA ALA A 63 18.43 16.72 -10.22
C ALA A 63 19.38 15.67 -10.81
N THR A 64 20.65 15.69 -10.39
CA THR A 64 21.67 14.72 -10.80
C THR A 64 21.74 13.49 -9.88
N ARG A 65 21.30 13.62 -8.62
CA ARG A 65 21.52 12.62 -7.55
C ARG A 65 20.27 11.81 -7.18
N ASP A 66 19.11 12.44 -7.10
CA ASP A 66 17.85 11.81 -6.68
C ASP A 66 16.90 11.66 -7.87
N ARG A 67 16.48 10.44 -8.22
CA ARG A 67 15.51 10.23 -9.31
C ARG A 67 14.12 10.80 -9.00
N ALA A 68 13.77 10.97 -7.73
CA ALA A 68 12.50 11.53 -7.29
C ALA A 68 12.54 13.05 -7.09
N TRP A 69 13.65 13.73 -7.43
CA TRP A 69 13.87 15.15 -7.12
C TRP A 69 12.71 16.07 -7.53
N LYS A 70 12.06 15.80 -8.67
CA LYS A 70 10.91 16.58 -9.18
C LYS A 70 9.66 16.52 -8.30
N LEU A 71 9.58 15.53 -7.42
CA LEU A 71 8.45 15.27 -6.54
C LEU A 71 8.82 15.42 -5.08
N ARG A 72 10.11 15.64 -4.77
CA ARG A 72 10.64 15.63 -3.41
C ARG A 72 9.89 16.60 -2.48
N PRO A 73 9.60 17.86 -2.86
CA PRO A 73 8.84 18.76 -2.01
C PRO A 73 7.42 18.24 -1.69
N MET A 74 6.77 17.59 -2.65
CA MET A 74 5.45 16.98 -2.42
C MET A 74 5.54 15.74 -1.54
N ILE A 75 6.54 14.90 -1.75
CA ILE A 75 6.78 13.69 -0.95
C ILE A 75 7.03 14.08 0.50
N ASP A 76 7.91 15.05 0.73
CA ASP A 76 8.32 15.48 2.08
C ASP A 76 7.15 16.13 2.81
N ALA A 77 6.39 17.00 2.14
CA ALA A 77 5.18 17.62 2.70
C ALA A 77 4.13 16.57 3.10
N LEU A 78 3.89 15.55 2.26
CA LEU A 78 2.94 14.48 2.56
C LEU A 78 3.41 13.59 3.70
N GLN A 79 4.69 13.21 3.73
CA GLN A 79 5.23 12.39 4.82
C GLN A 79 5.13 13.12 6.17
N ALA A 80 5.50 14.40 6.22
CA ALA A 80 5.36 15.21 7.43
C ALA A 80 3.87 15.32 7.85
N THR A 81 2.97 15.52 6.89
CA THR A 81 1.53 15.64 7.15
C THR A 81 0.94 14.33 7.67
N PHE A 82 1.30 13.19 7.09
CA PHE A 82 0.77 11.89 7.50
C PHE A 82 1.23 11.51 8.91
N GLN A 83 2.50 11.74 9.20
CA GLN A 83 3.06 11.47 10.52
C GLN A 83 2.46 12.38 11.61
N ARG A 84 2.25 13.66 11.32
CA ARG A 84 1.72 14.62 12.29
C ARG A 84 0.25 14.35 12.69
N ASN A 85 -0.56 13.84 11.76
CA ASN A 85 -2.01 13.77 11.95
C ASN A 85 -2.53 12.37 12.31
N PHE A 86 -1.64 11.41 12.60
CA PHE A 86 -2.05 10.05 12.90
C PHE A 86 -1.07 9.37 13.85
N VAL A 87 -1.59 8.83 14.95
CA VAL A 87 -0.80 8.03 15.90
C VAL A 87 -0.75 6.59 15.36
N PRO A 88 0.46 6.03 15.08
CA PRO A 88 0.56 4.66 14.60
C PRO A 88 -0.14 3.67 15.56
N PRO A 89 -0.89 2.67 15.05
CA PRO A 89 -1.66 1.70 15.85
C PRO A 89 -0.79 0.52 16.31
N ALA A 90 -1.38 -0.37 17.12
CA ALA A 90 -0.71 -1.60 17.57
C ALA A 90 -0.42 -2.59 16.43
N VAL A 91 -1.22 -2.58 15.36
CA VAL A 91 -1.10 -3.52 14.23
C VAL A 91 -1.01 -2.76 12.90
N MET A 92 0.03 -3.06 12.13
CA MET A 92 0.33 -2.40 10.86
C MET A 92 0.70 -3.42 9.79
N ALA A 93 0.42 -3.09 8.52
CA ALA A 93 0.80 -3.87 7.36
C ALA A 93 1.88 -3.14 6.57
N PHE A 94 2.86 -3.90 6.08
CA PHE A 94 3.90 -3.39 5.19
C PHE A 94 3.89 -4.17 3.86
N ASP A 95 3.75 -3.44 2.77
CA ASP A 95 3.71 -4.00 1.41
C ASP A 95 4.07 -2.94 0.35
N GLU A 96 4.13 -3.36 -0.91
CA GLU A 96 4.27 -2.50 -2.07
C GLU A 96 2.96 -1.94 -2.61
N ALA A 97 3.01 -0.69 -3.09
CA ALA A 97 2.00 -0.12 -3.98
C ALA A 97 2.64 0.45 -5.26
N VAL A 98 1.81 0.76 -6.26
CA VAL A 98 2.26 1.21 -7.59
C VAL A 98 1.64 2.54 -7.94
N LEU A 99 2.44 3.59 -8.16
CA LEU A 99 1.98 4.77 -8.90
C LEU A 99 2.05 4.48 -10.41
N PRO A 100 0.92 4.26 -11.12
CA PRO A 100 0.97 3.82 -12.52
C PRO A 100 1.64 4.85 -13.41
N SER A 101 2.55 4.39 -14.26
CA SER A 101 3.26 5.23 -15.23
C SER A 101 3.93 4.37 -16.29
N THR A 102 3.44 4.46 -17.52
CA THR A 102 4.07 3.84 -18.70
C THR A 102 5.10 4.75 -19.38
N SER A 103 5.28 5.99 -18.92
CA SER A 103 6.22 6.93 -19.55
C SER A 103 7.68 6.43 -19.52
N PRO A 104 8.39 6.42 -20.66
CA PRO A 104 9.82 6.06 -20.71
C PRO A 104 10.71 7.09 -20.00
N PHE A 105 10.24 8.32 -19.85
CA PHE A 105 10.96 9.39 -19.14
C PHE A 105 10.95 9.21 -17.62
N ASN A 106 10.08 8.34 -17.08
CA ASN A 106 10.09 7.98 -15.67
C ASN A 106 11.26 7.01 -15.39
N LYS A 107 12.40 7.56 -14.97
CA LYS A 107 13.59 6.77 -14.61
C LYS A 107 13.40 5.87 -13.38
N MET A 108 12.32 6.02 -12.62
CA MET A 108 11.95 5.18 -11.47
C MET A 108 11.00 4.04 -11.84
N ARG A 109 10.54 3.98 -13.09
CA ARG A 109 9.60 2.95 -13.56
C ARG A 109 10.17 1.54 -13.34
N VAL A 110 9.34 0.67 -12.78
CA VAL A 110 9.58 -0.76 -12.61
C VAL A 110 8.37 -1.56 -13.09
N PHE A 111 8.60 -2.83 -13.40
CA PHE A 111 7.57 -3.80 -13.73
C PHE A 111 7.21 -4.62 -12.48
N MET A 112 5.92 -4.73 -12.16
CA MET A 112 5.40 -5.48 -11.01
C MET A 112 4.29 -6.41 -11.49
N LYS A 113 4.66 -7.68 -11.74
CA LYS A 113 3.79 -8.70 -12.36
C LYS A 113 2.47 -8.91 -11.63
N ASP A 114 2.50 -8.84 -10.30
CA ASP A 114 1.38 -9.26 -9.46
C ASP A 114 0.43 -8.09 -9.10
N LYS A 115 0.68 -6.87 -9.60
CA LYS A 115 -0.17 -5.69 -9.33
C LYS A 115 -1.04 -5.37 -10.57
N PRO A 116 -2.28 -4.86 -10.41
CA PRO A 116 -3.19 -4.58 -11.53
C PRO A 116 -2.59 -3.62 -12.58
N HIS A 117 -1.81 -2.64 -12.12
CA HIS A 117 -1.00 -1.79 -12.98
C HIS A 117 0.44 -2.26 -12.99
N LEU A 118 0.82 -2.95 -14.07
CA LEU A 118 2.11 -3.62 -14.18
C LEU A 118 3.32 -2.67 -14.25
N TRP A 119 3.14 -1.46 -14.78
CA TRP A 119 4.21 -0.48 -14.99
C TRP A 119 3.98 0.78 -14.18
N GLY A 120 4.95 1.14 -13.34
CA GLY A 120 4.85 2.36 -12.55
C GLY A 120 6.03 2.59 -11.62
N THR A 121 5.90 3.59 -10.75
CA THR A 121 6.86 3.82 -9.67
C THR A 121 6.39 3.05 -8.45
N LYS A 122 7.23 2.13 -7.96
CA LYS A 122 6.99 1.37 -6.74
C LYS A 122 7.09 2.26 -5.51
N LEU A 123 6.14 2.11 -4.60
CA LEU A 123 6.15 2.66 -3.25
C LEU A 123 6.29 1.50 -2.26
N PHE A 124 7.15 1.63 -1.26
CA PHE A 124 7.05 0.84 -0.04
C PHE A 124 6.09 1.57 0.90
N MET A 125 5.09 0.88 1.45
CA MET A 125 4.07 1.50 2.29
C MET A 125 3.96 0.79 3.63
N LEU A 126 3.82 1.57 4.69
CA LEU A 126 3.40 1.12 6.01
C LEU A 126 2.00 1.69 6.26
N CYS A 127 1.01 0.82 6.38
CA CYS A 127 -0.38 1.19 6.61
C CYS A 127 -0.91 0.63 7.93
N CYS A 128 -1.89 1.29 8.53
CA CYS A 128 -2.72 0.70 9.59
C CYS A 128 -3.47 -0.50 9.02
N SER A 129 -3.40 -1.66 9.69
CA SER A 129 -4.07 -2.88 9.20
C SER A 129 -5.60 -2.81 9.26
N GLU A 130 -6.16 -1.97 10.13
CA GLU A 130 -7.61 -1.88 10.34
C GLU A 130 -8.26 -0.74 9.52
N SER A 131 -7.67 0.45 9.56
CA SER A 131 -8.22 1.63 8.88
C SER A 131 -7.68 1.83 7.46
N ALA A 132 -6.65 1.08 7.07
CA ALA A 132 -5.87 1.29 5.84
C ALA A 132 -5.19 2.67 5.76
N TYR A 133 -5.08 3.43 6.85
CA TYR A 133 -4.36 4.72 6.84
C TYR A 133 -2.89 4.51 6.45
N CYS A 134 -2.41 5.24 5.44
CA CYS A 134 -1.00 5.24 5.06
C CYS A 134 -0.20 6.07 6.06
N ILE A 135 0.51 5.38 6.96
CA ILE A 135 1.36 5.98 7.99
C ILE A 135 2.62 6.54 7.34
N ARG A 136 3.21 5.77 6.43
CA ARG A 136 4.43 6.14 5.72
C ARG A 136 4.47 5.51 4.34
N PHE A 137 5.04 6.23 3.39
CA PHE A 137 5.46 5.67 2.11
C PHE A 137 6.90 6.08 1.77
N GLU A 138 7.60 5.24 1.02
CA GLU A 138 8.93 5.50 0.48
C GLU A 138 8.94 5.24 -1.03
N VAL A 139 9.39 6.22 -1.80
CA VAL A 139 9.52 6.09 -3.26
C VAL A 139 10.75 5.27 -3.61
N TYR A 140 10.56 4.17 -4.35
CA TYR A 140 11.67 3.35 -4.82
C TYR A 140 12.38 3.99 -6.02
N CYS A 141 13.60 4.50 -5.80
CA CYS A 141 14.39 5.21 -6.83
C CYS A 141 15.40 4.34 -7.60
N ARG A 142 15.40 3.01 -7.46
CA ARG A 142 16.40 2.09 -8.05
C ARG A 142 17.85 2.46 -7.63
N LYS A 143 18.86 1.90 -8.32
CA LYS A 143 20.29 1.90 -7.91
C LYS A 143 21.01 3.28 -7.88
N ARG A 144 20.40 4.42 -8.25
CA ARG A 144 21.06 5.75 -8.12
C ARG A 144 20.47 6.55 -6.97
N GLN A 145 20.94 6.28 -5.76
CA GLN A 145 20.80 7.20 -4.63
C GLN A 145 22.15 7.18 -3.91
N ASN A 146 22.89 8.27 -4.02
CA ASN A 146 24.01 8.61 -3.16
C ASN A 146 23.48 9.72 -2.24
N HIS A 147 22.74 9.33 -1.19
CA HIS A 147 22.48 10.25 -0.10
C HIS A 147 23.74 10.31 0.75
N VAL A 148 24.22 11.51 1.03
CA VAL A 148 25.25 11.72 2.07
C VAL A 148 24.59 11.31 3.38
N GLY A 149 25.05 10.20 3.97
CA GLY A 149 24.49 9.61 5.19
C GLY A 149 23.65 8.33 5.02
N SER A 150 23.45 7.80 3.80
CA SER A 150 22.85 6.47 3.63
C SER A 150 23.89 5.36 3.73
N SER A 151 23.69 4.43 4.66
CA SER A 151 24.47 3.21 4.91
C SER A 151 24.64 2.33 3.65
N PRO A 152 25.53 1.30 3.68
CA PRO A 152 26.03 0.59 2.49
C PRO A 152 24.95 0.06 1.54
N PRO A 153 25.29 -0.20 0.27
CA PRO A 153 24.36 -0.55 -0.81
C PRO A 153 23.52 -1.84 -0.60
N ASP A 154 23.80 -2.61 0.45
CA ASP A 154 23.08 -3.83 0.85
C ASP A 154 21.68 -3.54 1.47
N THR A 155 21.39 -2.28 1.80
CA THR A 155 20.14 -1.82 2.44
C THR A 155 18.95 -1.62 1.48
N LYS A 156 19.06 -2.03 0.21
CA LYS A 156 18.00 -1.88 -0.82
C LYS A 156 17.20 -3.16 -1.08
N SER A 157 17.41 -4.21 -0.29
CA SER A 157 16.59 -5.43 -0.30
C SER A 157 15.19 -5.16 0.28
N GLY A 158 14.21 -5.99 -0.07
CA GLY A 158 12.84 -5.91 0.49
C GLY A 158 12.84 -5.81 2.02
N PRO A 159 13.45 -6.78 2.74
CA PRO A 159 13.52 -6.76 4.20
C PRO A 159 14.16 -5.49 4.79
N ALA A 160 15.20 -4.95 4.16
CA ALA A 160 15.83 -3.71 4.63
C ALA A 160 14.91 -2.49 4.50
N ALA A 161 14.00 -2.47 3.52
CA ALA A 161 12.98 -1.43 3.42
C ALA A 161 12.01 -1.45 4.61
N VAL A 162 11.63 -2.64 5.11
CA VAL A 162 10.78 -2.76 6.32
C VAL A 162 11.44 -2.06 7.50
N VAL A 163 12.69 -2.42 7.79
CA VAL A 163 13.47 -1.88 8.90
C VAL A 163 13.65 -0.37 8.79
N ARG A 164 14.05 0.13 7.61
CA ARG A 164 14.24 1.57 7.38
C ARG A 164 12.95 2.36 7.60
N ASN A 165 11.82 1.86 7.11
CA ASN A 165 10.55 2.56 7.25
C ASN A 165 10.05 2.55 8.70
N LEU A 166 10.20 1.44 9.43
CA LEU A 166 9.86 1.39 10.85
C LEU A 166 10.74 2.31 11.69
N ARG A 167 12.05 2.35 11.45
CA ARG A 167 12.96 3.29 12.13
C ARG A 167 12.62 4.75 11.86
N GLN A 168 12.19 5.07 10.64
CA GLN A 168 11.78 6.44 10.33
C GLN A 168 10.49 6.86 11.07
N VAL A 169 9.59 5.92 11.32
CA VAL A 169 8.32 6.20 12.04
C VAL A 169 8.51 6.21 13.55
N PHE A 170 9.29 5.27 14.10
CA PHE A 170 9.40 5.03 15.55
C PHE A 170 10.75 5.43 16.15
N GLY A 171 11.68 5.94 15.35
CA GLY A 171 13.05 6.24 15.79
C GLY A 171 13.91 4.98 15.96
N VAL A 172 15.17 5.20 16.37
CA VAL A 172 16.17 4.13 16.55
C VAL A 172 15.81 3.21 17.72
N ASN A 173 15.21 3.77 18.77
CA ASN A 173 14.81 3.04 19.99
C ASN A 173 13.54 2.21 19.81
N GLY A 174 12.84 2.36 18.67
CA GLY A 174 11.56 1.71 18.42
C GLY A 174 10.43 2.25 19.30
N PRO A 175 9.26 1.60 19.27
CA PRO A 175 8.11 2.01 20.07
C PRO A 175 8.29 1.74 21.57
N SER A 176 7.51 2.42 22.40
CA SER A 176 7.47 2.18 23.85
C SER A 176 6.94 0.79 24.20
N GLN A 177 5.96 0.30 23.43
CA GLN A 177 5.37 -1.03 23.56
C GLN A 177 5.56 -1.82 22.27
N PHE A 178 5.58 -3.15 22.37
CA PHE A 178 5.65 -4.01 21.19
C PHE A 178 4.45 -3.79 20.26
N ARG A 179 4.71 -3.74 18.95
CA ARG A 179 3.69 -3.61 17.90
C ARG A 179 3.82 -4.74 16.89
N LEU A 180 2.72 -5.13 16.27
CA LEU A 180 2.70 -6.17 15.23
C LEU A 180 2.86 -5.56 13.84
N VAL A 181 3.82 -6.06 13.08
CA VAL A 181 4.02 -5.74 11.66
C VAL A 181 3.72 -6.97 10.81
N VAL A 182 2.73 -6.84 9.94
CA VAL A 182 2.31 -7.87 9.00
C VAL A 182 2.99 -7.64 7.66
N THR A 183 3.60 -8.68 7.09
CA THR A 183 4.34 -8.54 5.82
C THR A 183 4.01 -9.67 4.85
N ASP A 184 4.10 -9.39 3.55
CA ASP A 184 4.01 -10.44 2.52
C ASP A 184 5.25 -11.37 2.53
N ARG A 185 5.13 -12.51 1.85
CA ARG A 185 6.16 -13.52 1.63
C ARG A 185 7.45 -12.99 1.02
N PHE A 186 7.40 -11.90 0.26
CA PHE A 186 8.62 -11.28 -0.26
C PHE A 186 9.58 -10.85 0.87
N TYR A 187 9.02 -10.24 1.92
CA TYR A 187 9.75 -9.69 3.07
C TYR A 187 10.05 -10.74 4.14
N THR A 188 9.09 -11.62 4.38
CA THR A 188 9.10 -12.54 5.52
C THR A 188 10.32 -13.48 5.49
N SER A 189 11.11 -13.44 6.56
CA SER A 189 12.28 -14.31 6.76
C SER A 189 12.65 -14.39 8.25
N VAL A 190 13.38 -15.45 8.62
CA VAL A 190 13.84 -15.64 10.01
C VAL A 190 14.76 -14.49 10.45
N VAL A 191 15.67 -14.06 9.58
CA VAL A 191 16.59 -12.94 9.86
C VAL A 191 15.84 -11.64 10.11
N LEU A 192 14.86 -11.30 9.26
CA LEU A 192 14.03 -10.11 9.47
C LEU A 192 13.23 -10.23 10.77
N SER A 193 12.67 -11.41 11.07
CA SER A 193 11.89 -11.65 12.27
C SER A 193 12.72 -11.43 13.55
N MET A 194 13.96 -11.92 13.58
CA MET A 194 14.89 -11.67 14.69
C MET A 194 15.20 -10.18 14.83
N GLN A 195 15.47 -9.49 13.72
CA GLN A 195 15.76 -8.06 13.73
C GLN A 195 14.57 -7.21 14.19
N LEU A 196 13.35 -7.59 13.84
CA LEU A 196 12.14 -6.91 14.29
C LEU A 196 11.94 -7.08 15.81
N LEU A 197 12.23 -8.25 16.37
CA LEU A 197 12.17 -8.47 17.82
C LEU A 197 13.12 -7.54 18.58
N THR A 198 14.36 -7.34 18.08
CA THR A 198 15.30 -6.39 18.73
C THR A 198 14.86 -4.94 18.61
N MET A 199 14.01 -4.62 17.64
CA MET A 199 13.40 -3.30 17.44
C MET A 199 12.05 -3.12 18.14
N ARG A 200 11.64 -4.06 19.01
CA ARG A 200 10.33 -4.09 19.68
C ARG A 200 9.13 -4.21 18.73
N PHE A 201 9.29 -5.01 17.68
CA PHE A 201 8.19 -5.39 16.80
C PHE A 201 7.99 -6.91 16.80
N TYR A 202 6.74 -7.31 16.99
CA TYR A 202 6.28 -8.62 16.56
C TYR A 202 6.10 -8.62 15.05
N SER A 203 6.23 -9.78 14.43
CA SER A 203 6.04 -9.90 12.98
C SER A 203 5.26 -11.15 12.62
N VAL A 204 4.43 -11.06 11.59
CA VAL A 204 3.78 -12.22 11.01
C VAL A 204 3.66 -12.07 9.49
N GLY A 205 3.89 -13.16 8.76
CA GLY A 205 3.78 -13.14 7.31
C GLY A 205 3.77 -14.52 6.70
N ALA A 206 3.23 -14.62 5.48
CA ALA A 206 3.43 -15.82 4.67
C ALA A 206 4.94 -16.00 4.41
N ALA A 207 5.43 -17.23 4.36
CA ALA A 207 6.87 -17.50 4.17
C ALA A 207 7.12 -18.21 2.83
N MET A 208 8.16 -17.78 2.11
CA MET A 208 8.63 -18.54 0.94
C MET A 208 9.47 -19.74 1.40
N THR A 209 9.12 -20.93 0.93
CA THR A 209 9.75 -22.21 1.35
C THR A 209 11.22 -22.35 0.96
N ASN A 210 11.74 -21.46 0.10
CA ASN A 210 13.15 -21.41 -0.28
C ASN A 210 13.99 -20.47 0.61
N LYS A 211 13.39 -19.79 1.59
CA LYS A 211 14.13 -18.94 2.54
C LYS A 211 14.96 -19.82 3.50
N LYS A 212 16.16 -19.34 3.82
CA LYS A 212 17.05 -19.99 4.79
C LYS A 212 16.48 -19.86 6.22
N GLY A 213 16.84 -20.80 7.09
CA GLY A 213 16.47 -20.81 8.51
C GLY A 213 15.10 -21.44 8.82
N LEU A 214 14.35 -21.90 7.81
CA LEU A 214 13.08 -22.59 8.03
C LEU A 214 13.29 -24.06 8.42
N CYS A 215 12.40 -24.60 9.25
CA CYS A 215 12.46 -25.99 9.69
C CYS A 215 12.23 -26.97 8.53
N LYS A 216 13.26 -27.76 8.19
CA LYS A 216 13.21 -28.70 7.05
C LYS A 216 12.16 -29.80 7.20
N ALA A 217 11.78 -30.16 8.42
CA ALA A 217 10.77 -31.19 8.68
C ALA A 217 9.36 -30.77 8.22
N ILE A 218 9.06 -29.47 8.22
CA ILE A 218 7.75 -28.91 7.82
C ILE A 218 7.70 -28.61 6.31
N LEU A 219 8.85 -28.38 5.68
CA LEU A 219 8.93 -28.01 4.28
C LEU A 219 8.52 -29.17 3.34
N PRO A 220 7.97 -28.88 2.15
CA PRO A 220 7.65 -29.91 1.16
C PRO A 220 8.90 -30.69 0.78
N LYS A 221 8.81 -32.02 0.72
CA LYS A 221 9.95 -32.86 0.35
C LYS A 221 10.25 -32.70 -1.15
N LYS A 222 11.53 -32.82 -1.52
CA LYS A 222 11.90 -32.98 -2.93
C LYS A 222 11.62 -34.43 -3.33
N LYS A 223 10.90 -34.62 -4.42
CA LYS A 223 10.69 -35.95 -5.03
C LYS A 223 11.99 -36.42 -5.68
N LYS A 224 12.15 -37.74 -5.87
CA LYS A 224 13.33 -38.36 -6.50
C LYS A 224 13.64 -37.78 -7.89
N ASN A 225 12.63 -37.32 -8.62
CA ASN A 225 12.77 -36.66 -9.93
C ASN A 225 13.12 -35.16 -9.86
N GLY A 226 13.56 -34.65 -8.71
CA GLY A 226 13.93 -33.25 -8.50
C GLY A 226 12.75 -32.28 -8.37
N ARG A 227 11.50 -32.70 -8.66
CA ARG A 227 10.32 -31.84 -8.53
C ARG A 227 9.94 -31.65 -7.06
N LYS A 228 9.47 -30.45 -6.71
CA LYS A 228 8.87 -30.21 -5.40
C LYS A 228 7.55 -30.96 -5.27
N GLU A 229 7.26 -31.44 -4.06
CA GLU A 229 5.95 -31.94 -3.70
C GLU A 229 4.86 -30.89 -3.96
N SER A 230 3.65 -31.36 -4.29
CA SER A 230 2.50 -30.50 -4.56
C SER A 230 2.16 -29.65 -3.33
N SER A 231 1.78 -28.39 -3.55
CA SER A 231 1.20 -27.55 -2.50
C SER A 231 -0.26 -27.88 -2.21
N LYS A 232 -0.96 -28.64 -3.07
CA LYS A 232 -2.36 -29.02 -2.84
C LYS A 232 -2.49 -29.85 -1.57
N ARG A 233 -3.55 -29.60 -0.79
CA ARG A 233 -3.88 -30.41 0.39
C ARG A 233 -4.20 -31.85 -0.05
N PRO A 234 -3.51 -32.88 0.49
CA PRO A 234 -3.88 -34.27 0.28
C PRO A 234 -5.27 -34.58 0.86
N ASN A 235 -6.04 -35.47 0.21
CA ASN A 235 -7.40 -35.81 0.66
C ASN A 235 -7.44 -36.39 2.09
N LEU A 236 -6.38 -37.09 2.49
CA LEU A 236 -6.22 -37.69 3.82
C LEU A 236 -5.97 -36.65 4.93
N ILE A 237 -5.55 -35.43 4.58
CA ILE A 237 -5.26 -34.37 5.56
C ILE A 237 -6.50 -33.49 5.71
N ALA A 238 -7.04 -33.42 6.92
CA ALA A 238 -8.17 -32.54 7.23
C ALA A 238 -7.84 -31.07 6.96
N LYS A 239 -8.84 -30.31 6.48
CA LYS A 239 -8.73 -28.86 6.33
C LYS A 239 -8.55 -28.25 7.72
N GLY A 240 -7.56 -27.38 7.88
CA GLY A 240 -7.19 -26.79 9.16
C GLY A 240 -6.10 -27.53 9.93
N ALA A 241 -5.71 -28.74 9.49
CA ALA A 241 -4.55 -29.43 10.06
C ALA A 241 -3.28 -28.58 9.89
N PHE A 242 -2.36 -28.66 10.85
CA PHE A 242 -1.10 -27.94 10.77
C PHE A 242 0.04 -28.62 11.50
N ASP A 243 1.24 -28.43 10.97
CA ASP A 243 2.50 -28.73 11.64
C ASP A 243 3.11 -27.41 12.12
N MET A 244 3.74 -27.40 13.29
CA MET A 244 4.41 -26.23 13.86
C MET A 244 5.81 -26.58 14.35
N ALA A 245 6.76 -25.68 14.10
CA ALA A 245 8.09 -25.72 14.68
C ALA A 245 8.40 -24.39 15.34
N GLU A 246 9.12 -24.47 16.45
CA GLU A 246 9.67 -23.32 17.13
C GLU A 246 11.18 -23.27 16.92
N LEU A 247 11.72 -22.06 16.82
CA LEU A 247 13.15 -21.90 16.67
C LEU A 247 13.84 -22.10 18.03
N ILE A 248 14.71 -23.11 18.13
CA ILE A 248 15.34 -23.54 19.39
C ILE A 248 15.96 -22.37 20.17
N GLN A 249 16.74 -21.53 19.49
CA GLN A 249 17.43 -20.40 20.11
C GLN A 249 16.52 -19.20 20.40
N VAL A 250 15.38 -19.11 19.72
CA VAL A 250 14.43 -17.99 19.86
C VAL A 250 13.00 -18.56 19.80
N PRO A 251 12.49 -19.17 20.89
CA PRO A 251 11.17 -19.85 20.89
C PRO A 251 9.99 -18.93 20.55
N ARG A 252 10.19 -17.61 20.65
CA ARG A 252 9.22 -16.62 20.16
C ARG A 252 8.99 -16.69 18.64
N ILE A 253 9.93 -17.25 17.88
CA ILE A 253 9.81 -17.44 16.43
C ILE A 253 9.22 -18.81 16.15
N LYS A 254 8.04 -18.82 15.53
CA LYS A 254 7.28 -20.02 15.17
C LYS A 254 7.07 -20.07 13.67
N PHE A 255 7.12 -21.28 13.12
CA PHE A 255 6.92 -21.56 11.71
C PHE A 255 5.90 -22.69 11.55
N THR A 256 4.86 -22.46 10.76
CA THR A 256 3.79 -23.44 10.53
C THR A 256 3.55 -23.67 9.05
N ARG A 257 3.20 -24.91 8.71
CA ARG A 257 2.45 -25.26 7.51
C ARG A 257 1.00 -25.52 7.91
N TRP A 258 0.09 -24.66 7.47
CA TRP A 258 -1.34 -24.78 7.71
C TRP A 258 -2.04 -25.23 6.43
N TRP A 259 -2.92 -26.21 6.54
CA TRP A 259 -3.58 -26.85 5.40
C TRP A 259 -4.97 -26.27 5.13
N ASP A 260 -5.05 -25.34 4.18
CA ASP A 260 -6.32 -24.89 3.60
C ASP A 260 -6.63 -25.73 2.34
N ASN A 261 -7.08 -25.12 1.23
CA ASN A 261 -7.08 -25.78 -0.08
C ASN A 261 -5.65 -26.15 -0.54
N GLN A 262 -4.67 -25.38 -0.08
CA GLN A 262 -3.24 -25.63 -0.29
C GLN A 262 -2.48 -25.42 1.02
N GLY A 263 -1.28 -25.98 1.13
CA GLY A 263 -0.37 -25.74 2.24
C GLY A 263 0.12 -24.29 2.25
N VAL A 264 -0.26 -23.55 3.28
CA VAL A 264 0.16 -22.17 3.52
C VAL A 264 1.26 -22.18 4.58
N PHE A 265 2.39 -21.56 4.26
CA PHE A 265 3.50 -21.45 5.19
C PHE A 265 3.48 -20.07 5.83
N VAL A 266 3.48 -20.01 7.17
CA VAL A 266 3.43 -18.76 7.93
C VAL A 266 4.56 -18.74 8.95
N LEU A 267 5.27 -17.63 9.01
CA LEU A 267 6.33 -17.37 9.98
C LEU A 267 5.86 -16.23 10.90
N ALA A 268 5.97 -16.43 12.20
CA ALA A 268 5.59 -15.47 13.22
C ALA A 268 6.71 -15.26 14.24
N ALA A 269 6.86 -14.04 14.75
CA ALA A 269 7.72 -13.70 15.86
C ALA A 269 6.88 -13.00 16.94
N GLY A 270 6.69 -13.69 18.07
CA GLY A 270 5.86 -13.26 19.19
C GLY A 270 4.36 -13.53 19.04
N GLY A 271 3.92 -14.16 17.94
CA GLY A 271 2.53 -14.57 17.75
C GLY A 271 2.11 -15.74 18.66
N SER A 272 0.85 -15.73 19.11
CA SER A 272 0.27 -16.82 19.89
C SER A 272 0.09 -18.07 19.04
N ALA A 273 0.47 -19.23 19.59
CA ALA A 273 0.24 -20.55 19.00
C ALA A 273 -1.06 -21.21 19.50
N SER A 274 -1.84 -20.52 20.34
CA SER A 274 -3.14 -21.03 20.81
C SER A 274 -4.04 -21.40 19.64
N LEU A 275 -4.84 -22.44 19.82
CA LEU A 275 -5.84 -22.84 18.83
C LEU A 275 -6.89 -21.74 18.67
N ASP A 276 -7.25 -21.47 17.43
CA ASP A 276 -8.31 -20.55 17.04
C ASP A 276 -8.98 -21.06 15.75
N ARG A 277 -9.98 -20.34 15.26
CA ARG A 277 -10.75 -20.66 14.06
C ARG A 277 -10.83 -19.46 13.13
N ILE A 278 -10.75 -19.75 11.83
CA ILE A 278 -10.96 -18.82 10.73
C ILE A 278 -12.21 -19.25 9.96
N VAL A 279 -13.09 -18.30 9.67
CA VAL A 279 -14.25 -18.55 8.81
C VAL A 279 -13.81 -18.60 7.35
N ARG A 280 -14.15 -19.68 6.66
CA ARG A 280 -13.94 -19.87 5.22
C ARG A 280 -15.28 -20.05 4.54
N ARG A 281 -15.43 -19.45 3.35
CA ARG A 281 -16.56 -19.76 2.48
C ARG A 281 -16.22 -20.95 1.61
N ASP A 282 -17.04 -21.98 1.63
CA ASP A 282 -16.93 -23.09 0.70
C ASP A 282 -17.26 -22.61 -0.72
N PRO A 283 -16.38 -22.78 -1.71
CA PRO A 283 -16.63 -22.31 -3.07
C PRO A 283 -17.78 -23.04 -3.79
N ALA A 284 -18.08 -24.28 -3.41
CA ALA A 284 -19.08 -25.12 -4.05
C ALA A 284 -20.47 -24.94 -3.43
N SER A 285 -20.58 -24.98 -2.09
CA SER A 285 -21.87 -24.80 -1.40
C SER A 285 -22.18 -23.34 -1.06
N GLY A 286 -21.16 -22.48 -1.02
CA GLY A 286 -21.30 -21.10 -0.59
C GLY A 286 -21.44 -20.93 0.93
N GLU A 287 -21.46 -22.03 1.69
CA GLU A 287 -21.61 -22.05 3.14
C GLU A 287 -20.35 -21.55 3.86
N GLN A 288 -20.52 -21.06 5.08
CA GLN A 288 -19.42 -20.66 5.94
C GLN A 288 -19.01 -21.84 6.84
N VAL A 289 -17.74 -22.20 6.77
CA VAL A 289 -17.14 -23.29 7.55
C VAL A 289 -16.05 -22.70 8.43
N GLU A 290 -16.06 -23.06 9.71
CA GLU A 290 -14.97 -22.72 10.61
C GLU A 290 -13.82 -23.71 10.44
N VAL A 291 -12.63 -23.18 10.17
CA VAL A 291 -11.41 -23.96 9.98
C VAL A 291 -10.44 -23.67 11.11
N MET A 292 -10.02 -24.71 11.83
CA MET A 292 -9.03 -24.61 12.89
C MET A 292 -7.69 -24.10 12.36
N CYS A 293 -7.02 -23.24 13.13
CA CYS A 293 -5.68 -22.74 12.84
C CYS A 293 -4.98 -22.26 14.12
N PRO A 294 -3.64 -22.09 14.11
CA PRO A 294 -2.97 -21.31 15.14
C PRO A 294 -3.39 -19.84 15.10
N ARG A 295 -3.46 -19.19 16.27
CA ARG A 295 -3.86 -17.78 16.38
C ARG A 295 -3.05 -16.83 15.47
N PHE A 296 -1.74 -17.00 15.37
CA PHE A 296 -0.94 -16.14 14.48
C PHE A 296 -1.29 -16.30 12.98
N VAL A 297 -1.85 -17.45 12.56
CA VAL A 297 -2.34 -17.63 11.18
C VAL A 297 -3.61 -16.82 10.96
N LYS A 298 -4.50 -16.77 11.97
CA LYS A 298 -5.67 -15.89 11.96
C LYS A 298 -5.26 -14.42 11.92
N ASP A 299 -4.34 -14.00 12.79
CA ASP A 299 -3.85 -12.63 12.83
C ASP A 299 -3.26 -12.20 11.47
N TYR A 300 -2.46 -13.07 10.82
CA TYR A 300 -1.95 -12.81 9.47
C TYR A 300 -3.08 -12.51 8.47
N GLN A 301 -4.09 -13.39 8.42
CA GLN A 301 -5.19 -13.24 7.46
C GLN A 301 -6.07 -12.03 7.76
N THR A 302 -6.28 -11.71 9.02
CA THR A 302 -7.07 -10.53 9.44
C THR A 302 -6.36 -9.23 9.07
N PHE A 303 -5.03 -9.16 9.17
CA PHE A 303 -4.31 -7.89 9.19
C PHE A 303 -3.41 -7.62 7.97
N MET A 304 -3.22 -8.56 7.04
CA MET A 304 -2.33 -8.38 5.87
C MET A 304 -2.82 -7.32 4.86
N GLY A 305 -4.13 -7.05 4.80
CA GLY A 305 -4.74 -6.28 3.71
C GLY A 305 -4.62 -4.76 3.78
N GLY A 306 -4.01 -4.19 4.82
CA GLY A 306 -4.04 -2.72 5.05
C GLY A 306 -3.50 -1.89 3.88
N VAL A 307 -2.42 -2.33 3.23
CA VAL A 307 -1.85 -1.63 2.06
C VAL A 307 -2.70 -1.85 0.81
N ASP A 308 -3.18 -3.08 0.57
CA ASP A 308 -4.02 -3.39 -0.58
C ASP A 308 -5.36 -2.63 -0.53
N VAL A 309 -5.99 -2.51 0.65
CA VAL A 309 -7.21 -1.71 0.85
C VAL A 309 -6.92 -0.24 0.56
N HIS A 310 -5.78 0.30 1.00
CA HIS A 310 -5.40 1.68 0.71
C HIS A 310 -5.23 1.91 -0.80
N ASP A 311 -4.48 1.02 -1.48
CA ASP A 311 -4.23 1.14 -2.92
C ASP A 311 -5.53 0.92 -3.72
N GLN A 312 -6.42 0.07 -3.24
CA GLN A 312 -7.75 -0.14 -3.81
C GLN A 312 -8.58 1.15 -3.73
N LEU A 313 -8.67 1.79 -2.55
CA LEU A 313 -9.38 3.07 -2.41
C LEU A 313 -8.82 4.17 -3.33
N ARG A 314 -7.49 4.16 -3.51
CA ARG A 314 -6.74 5.12 -4.31
C ARG A 314 -6.95 4.94 -5.82
N LEU A 315 -6.90 3.70 -6.32
CA LEU A 315 -6.92 3.36 -7.75
C LEU A 315 -8.31 3.00 -8.30
N GLN A 316 -9.35 3.09 -7.46
CA GLN A 316 -10.74 2.86 -7.86
C GLN A 316 -11.35 4.04 -8.65
N ARG A 317 -12.69 4.09 -8.71
CA ARG A 317 -13.53 4.99 -9.53
C ARG A 317 -13.14 6.47 -9.50
N TYR A 318 -12.51 6.95 -8.42
CA TYR A 318 -12.25 8.37 -8.20
C TYR A 318 -10.76 8.78 -8.21
N SER A 319 -9.88 7.98 -8.82
CA SER A 319 -8.45 8.33 -8.93
C SER A 319 -8.21 9.53 -9.85
N LEU A 320 -7.57 10.57 -9.32
CA LEU A 320 -7.07 11.70 -10.12
C LEU A 320 -6.03 11.22 -11.13
N GLN A 321 -5.11 10.34 -10.70
CA GLN A 321 -4.02 9.82 -11.53
C GLN A 321 -4.52 9.10 -12.78
N LEU A 322 -5.62 8.34 -12.65
CA LEU A 322 -6.22 7.62 -13.77
C LEU A 322 -7.14 8.50 -14.61
N ALA A 323 -7.77 9.52 -14.02
CA ALA A 323 -8.68 10.42 -14.73
C ALA A 323 -7.98 11.43 -15.65
N ARG A 324 -6.69 11.72 -15.44
CA ARG A 324 -5.92 12.63 -16.31
C ARG A 324 -4.52 12.14 -16.60
N ARG A 325 -4.21 12.00 -17.89
CA ARG A 325 -2.86 11.67 -18.37
C ARG A 325 -2.08 12.93 -18.71
N TYR A 326 -0.80 12.93 -18.33
CA TYR A 326 0.16 13.98 -18.67
C TYR A 326 1.33 13.38 -19.47
N LYS A 327 1.82 14.11 -20.47
CA LYS A 327 3.07 13.75 -21.18
C LYS A 327 4.28 13.71 -20.23
N LYS A 328 4.35 14.68 -19.30
CA LYS A 328 5.41 14.78 -18.28
C LYS A 328 5.09 13.84 -17.11
N TYR A 329 5.92 12.80 -16.92
CA TYR A 329 5.67 11.72 -15.95
C TYR A 329 5.41 12.21 -14.51
N TYR A 330 6.17 13.20 -14.04
CA TYR A 330 6.08 13.67 -12.66
C TYR A 330 4.71 14.29 -12.34
N LYS A 331 4.01 14.85 -13.33
CA LYS A 331 2.65 15.37 -13.11
C LYS A 331 1.65 14.25 -12.84
N SER A 332 1.76 13.14 -13.56
CA SER A 332 0.93 11.96 -13.31
C SER A 332 1.24 11.33 -11.95
N LEU A 333 2.53 11.20 -11.59
CA LEU A 333 2.92 10.71 -10.27
C LEU A 333 2.44 11.65 -9.14
N PHE A 334 2.47 12.97 -9.35
CA PHE A 334 1.90 13.93 -8.40
C PHE A 334 0.41 13.68 -8.15
N LEU A 335 -0.38 13.42 -9.20
CA LEU A 335 -1.79 13.08 -9.01
C LEU A 335 -1.96 11.81 -8.18
N GLY A 336 -1.08 10.81 -8.35
CA GLY A 336 -1.08 9.61 -7.52
C GLY A 336 -0.73 9.87 -6.05
N LEU A 337 0.17 10.83 -5.80
CA LEU A 337 0.47 11.30 -4.44
C LEU A 337 -0.70 12.09 -3.83
N MET A 338 -1.46 12.84 -4.64
CA MET A 338 -2.69 13.49 -4.20
C MET A 338 -3.78 12.46 -3.88
N ASP A 339 -3.90 11.38 -4.66
CA ASP A 339 -4.82 10.30 -4.34
C ASP A 339 -4.49 9.68 -2.96
N LEU A 340 -3.22 9.48 -2.60
CA LEU A 340 -2.82 9.03 -1.24
C LEU A 340 -3.32 9.99 -0.15
N ALA A 341 -3.16 11.29 -0.38
CA ALA A 341 -3.58 12.32 0.58
C ALA A 341 -5.10 12.35 0.76
N ILE A 342 -5.85 12.22 -0.33
CA ILE A 342 -7.31 12.17 -0.33
C ILE A 342 -7.81 10.93 0.43
N VAL A 343 -7.21 9.75 0.21
CA VAL A 343 -7.58 8.53 0.93
C VAL A 343 -7.30 8.66 2.42
N ASN A 344 -6.12 9.17 2.81
CA ASN A 344 -5.81 9.43 4.22
C ASN A 344 -6.79 10.42 4.86
N ALA A 345 -7.16 11.50 4.15
CA ALA A 345 -8.14 12.47 4.62
C ALA A 345 -9.55 11.85 4.76
N PHE A 346 -9.96 11.00 3.82
CA PHE A 346 -11.22 10.26 3.88
C PHE A 346 -11.29 9.34 5.10
N ILE A 347 -10.20 8.63 5.40
CA ILE A 347 -10.09 7.74 6.57
C ILE A 347 -10.23 8.55 7.86
N ILE A 348 -9.47 9.64 8.02
CA ILE A 348 -9.56 10.52 9.21
C ILE A 348 -10.97 11.11 9.34
N TYR A 349 -11.56 11.59 8.24
CA TYR A 349 -12.90 12.17 8.24
C TYR A 349 -13.95 11.17 8.75
N ASN A 350 -13.93 9.94 8.26
CA ASN A 350 -14.84 8.90 8.73
C ASN A 350 -14.55 8.42 10.16
N ALA A 351 -13.29 8.41 10.58
CA ALA A 351 -12.92 8.12 11.96
C ALA A 351 -13.49 9.18 12.92
N ARG A 352 -13.35 10.48 12.57
CA ARG A 352 -13.92 11.57 13.37
C ARG A 352 -15.44 11.50 13.42
N ARG A 353 -16.10 11.24 12.30
CA ARG A 353 -17.56 11.06 12.26
C ARG A 353 -18.03 9.94 13.19
N ALA A 354 -17.34 8.80 13.17
CA ALA A 354 -17.68 7.69 14.05
C ALA A 354 -17.51 8.08 15.52
N ALA A 355 -16.45 8.82 15.87
CA ALA A 355 -16.25 9.35 17.23
C ALA A 355 -17.36 10.34 17.65
N ASP A 356 -17.92 11.08 16.69
CA ASP A 356 -19.08 11.96 16.91
C ASP A 356 -20.44 11.22 16.85
N GLY A 357 -20.46 9.88 16.84
CA GLY A 357 -21.69 9.07 16.76
C GLY A 357 -22.40 9.12 15.39
N LYS A 358 -21.75 9.66 14.36
CA LYS A 358 -22.31 9.80 13.00
C LYS A 358 -21.96 8.60 12.13
N SER A 359 -22.87 8.24 11.22
CA SER A 359 -22.61 7.23 10.19
C SER A 359 -21.44 7.62 9.28
N LYS A 360 -20.67 6.62 8.85
CA LYS A 360 -19.60 6.80 7.85
C LYS A 360 -20.20 7.25 6.52
N VAL A 361 -19.53 8.16 5.83
CA VAL A 361 -19.89 8.55 4.47
C VAL A 361 -19.20 7.67 3.44
N SER A 362 -19.83 7.49 2.29
CA SER A 362 -19.20 6.87 1.13
C SER A 362 -18.06 7.73 0.59
N HIS A 363 -17.13 7.10 -0.13
CA HIS A 363 -16.01 7.80 -0.76
C HIS A 363 -16.49 8.88 -1.76
N VAL A 364 -17.55 8.61 -2.53
CA VAL A 364 -18.10 9.60 -3.47
C VAL A 364 -18.71 10.80 -2.76
N SER A 365 -19.41 10.59 -1.64
CA SER A 365 -19.98 11.70 -0.86
C SER A 365 -18.88 12.58 -0.27
N PHE A 366 -17.78 11.98 0.22
CA PHE A 366 -16.61 12.71 0.65
C PHE A 366 -15.97 13.53 -0.49
N MET A 367 -15.76 12.91 -1.66
CA MET A 367 -15.20 13.59 -2.84
C MET A 367 -16.09 14.75 -3.33
N LYS A 368 -17.41 14.59 -3.26
CA LYS A 368 -18.38 15.65 -3.53
C LYS A 368 -18.18 16.83 -2.57
N GLN A 369 -18.06 16.58 -1.27
CA GLN A 369 -17.82 17.67 -0.31
C GLN A 369 -16.44 18.33 -0.51
N LEU A 370 -15.41 17.52 -0.75
CA LEU A 370 -14.04 18.01 -0.92
C LEU A 370 -13.90 18.94 -2.13
N HIS A 371 -14.44 18.56 -3.29
CA HIS A 371 -14.32 19.43 -4.47
C HIS A 371 -15.10 20.74 -4.32
N LEU A 372 -16.30 20.70 -3.71
CA LEU A 372 -17.08 21.91 -3.45
C LEU A 372 -16.31 22.89 -2.57
N LYS A 373 -15.70 22.40 -1.48
CA LYS A 373 -14.87 23.24 -0.61
C LYS A 373 -13.63 23.79 -1.32
N LEU A 374 -12.97 23.00 -2.17
CA LEU A 374 -11.83 23.47 -2.94
C LEU A 374 -12.19 24.49 -4.04
N CYS A 375 -13.40 24.42 -4.58
CA CYS A 375 -13.91 25.38 -5.56
C CYS A 375 -14.41 26.68 -4.92
N GLN A 376 -14.64 26.70 -3.60
CA GLN A 376 -15.04 27.89 -2.83
C GLN A 376 -13.85 28.70 -2.27
N LEU A 377 -12.65 28.11 -2.26
CA LEU A 377 -11.37 28.75 -1.89
C LEU A 377 -10.68 29.37 -3.11
#